data_AF-A0A174RS76-F1
#
_entry.id   AF-A0A174RS76-F1
#
_cell.length_a   1.000
_cell.length_b   1.000
_cell.length_c   1.000
_cell.angle_alpha   90.00
_cell.angle_beta   90.00
_cell.angle_gamma   90.00
#
_symmetry.space_group_name_H-M   'P 1'
#
loop_
_entity.id
_entity.type
_entity.pdbx_description
1 polymer ?
#
loop_
_entity_poly.entity_id
_entity_poly.type
_entity_poly.pdbx_seq_one_letter_code
_entity_poly.pdbx_strand_id
1 'polypeptide(L)'
;MIVNKCSENLLTKSKKLYENYRDNCTVVQRMLEKYKKIYPNISDYSIMHFIDIAEFCDLIMDRQKLEDLNGDECYCLLMAALFAHTGFGLNQEIMNKYINKLGIQKQTQSLTFLQIMSKYHVLFSACLIEEYGDIFEFPSEKHKYAITSMLYFIDGNSDDINQLEEILVLDNKNTVRLKNLAAVLAVGNQLAELKNTNLDLNYEDFDKYNSEEIVGFVERNVVRSIAVKDGKLVIEAGGSDSAYALIERKVNLIINNYEKIFSSLTHGSGDNAGLFGIDSIELKCVLSAENSKKIYLNKEIEESWTKEDIELFNKLSFEERVFYADYLSTEFEITKFLVDFAKTNKAVLAGLEYRVKSPKSLYNKLYQRVEKSFFDSIADVIRYTVILEPKEYVEQIRSVTDALYEKNWKIYSLKNYWVNDSFPYNGVNAKFKNSHNYRIEIQFHTQESFDVKMSEEDHKLYEQRRVLEPGCDEYNRILQLQLKLYSDMEYPENIADLEKI
;
A
#
# COMPACT_ATOMS: atom_id res chain seq x y z
N MET A 1 2.78 -24.65 4.09
CA MET A 1 1.82 -23.94 3.21
C MET A 1 2.14 -24.41 1.81
N ILE A 2 1.23 -25.14 1.17
CA ILE A 2 1.38 -25.44 -0.26
C ILE A 2 0.76 -24.23 -0.95
N VAL A 3 1.58 -23.47 -1.67
CA VAL A 3 1.21 -22.18 -2.26
C VAL A 3 1.08 -22.23 -3.77
N ASN A 4 1.83 -23.13 -4.39
CA ASN A 4 1.92 -23.29 -5.84
C ASN A 4 2.41 -24.71 -6.20
N LYS A 5 2.46 -25.03 -7.49
CA LYS A 5 2.89 -26.34 -7.98
C LYS A 5 4.35 -26.64 -7.64
N CYS A 6 5.24 -25.65 -7.68
CA CYS A 6 6.63 -25.84 -7.25
C CYS A 6 6.73 -26.30 -5.79
N SER A 7 5.91 -25.76 -4.88
CA SER A 7 5.87 -26.18 -3.48
C SER A 7 5.30 -27.59 -3.27
N GLU A 8 4.36 -28.02 -4.11
CA GLU A 8 3.90 -29.42 -4.15
C GLU A 8 5.02 -30.36 -4.59
N ASN A 9 5.75 -29.97 -5.64
CA ASN A 9 6.89 -30.72 -6.15
C ASN A 9 7.97 -30.83 -5.08
N LEU A 10 8.27 -29.75 -4.36
CA LEU A 10 9.21 -29.75 -3.24
C LEU A 10 8.80 -30.76 -2.16
N LEU A 11 7.54 -30.72 -1.69
CA LEU A 11 7.03 -31.65 -0.69
C LEU A 11 7.13 -33.10 -1.13
N THR A 12 6.80 -33.36 -2.40
CA THR A 12 6.82 -34.71 -2.98
C THR A 12 8.25 -35.24 -3.12
N LYS A 13 9.20 -34.39 -3.53
CA LYS A 13 10.59 -34.79 -3.79
C LYS A 13 11.47 -34.79 -2.55
N SER A 14 11.21 -33.92 -1.58
CA SER A 14 11.96 -33.85 -0.33
C SER A 14 11.14 -33.22 0.81
N LYS A 15 10.56 -34.09 1.65
CA LYS A 15 9.85 -33.66 2.86
C LYS A 15 10.71 -32.79 3.78
N LYS A 16 12.00 -33.11 3.91
CA LYS A 16 12.94 -32.35 4.75
C LYS A 16 13.14 -30.92 4.23
N LEU A 17 13.40 -30.75 2.93
CA LEU A 17 13.57 -29.41 2.36
C LEU A 17 12.26 -28.61 2.43
N TYR A 18 11.12 -29.26 2.27
CA TYR A 18 9.81 -28.62 2.46
C TYR A 18 9.59 -28.15 3.90
N GLU A 19 9.96 -28.94 4.91
CA GLU A 19 9.87 -28.55 6.31
C GLU A 19 10.75 -27.33 6.59
N ASN A 20 12.00 -27.33 6.13
CA ASN A 20 12.90 -26.17 6.23
C ASN A 20 12.29 -24.92 5.54
N TYR A 21 11.75 -25.07 4.33
CA TYR A 21 11.08 -23.97 3.61
C TYR A 21 9.90 -23.40 4.42
N ARG A 22 9.02 -24.27 4.93
CA ARG A 22 7.85 -23.87 5.72
C ARG A 22 8.24 -23.12 7.00
N ASP A 23 9.29 -23.58 7.67
CA ASP A 23 9.73 -22.97 8.93
C ASP A 23 10.34 -21.58 8.65
N ASN A 24 11.10 -21.43 7.55
CA ASN A 24 11.56 -20.13 7.07
C ASN A 24 10.41 -19.17 6.67
N CYS A 25 9.33 -19.66 6.06
CA CYS A 25 8.14 -18.82 5.81
C CYS A 25 7.60 -18.19 7.10
N THR A 26 7.60 -18.94 8.21
CA THR A 26 7.13 -18.44 9.51
C THR A 26 8.04 -17.36 10.08
N VAL A 27 9.36 -17.52 9.94
CA VAL A 27 10.34 -16.51 10.38
C VAL A 27 10.19 -15.23 9.56
N VAL A 28 10.18 -15.35 8.23
CA VAL A 28 10.03 -14.22 7.30
C VAL A 28 8.70 -13.49 7.51
N GLN A 29 7.60 -14.22 7.72
CA GLN A 29 6.30 -13.61 8.04
C GLN A 29 6.40 -12.68 9.25
N ARG A 30 7.01 -13.13 10.34
CA ARG A 30 7.17 -12.32 11.56
C ARG A 30 8.06 -11.09 11.32
N MET A 31 9.09 -11.22 10.50
CA MET A 31 9.95 -10.10 10.12
C MET A 31 9.17 -9.03 9.34
N LEU A 32 8.41 -9.45 8.31
CA LEU A 32 7.60 -8.56 7.50
C LEU A 32 6.41 -7.97 8.28
N GLU A 33 5.80 -8.71 9.20
CA GLU A 33 4.74 -8.19 10.08
C GLU A 33 5.24 -7.08 11.01
N LYS A 34 6.47 -7.19 11.51
CA LYS A 34 7.11 -6.12 12.29
C LYS A 34 7.31 -4.87 11.42
N TYR A 35 7.69 -5.05 10.17
CA TYR A 35 7.81 -3.95 9.21
C TYR A 35 6.46 -3.28 8.93
N LYS A 36 5.40 -4.06 8.67
CA LYS A 36 4.03 -3.54 8.45
C LYS A 36 3.52 -2.73 9.65
N LYS A 37 3.99 -3.00 10.87
CA LYS A 37 3.69 -2.18 12.05
C LYS A 37 4.44 -0.84 12.08
N ILE A 38 5.64 -0.78 11.50
CA ILE A 38 6.49 0.42 11.48
C ILE A 38 6.15 1.30 10.27
N TYR A 39 5.82 0.67 9.13
CA TYR A 39 5.50 1.34 7.88
C TYR A 39 4.25 0.69 7.23
N PRO A 40 3.05 0.97 7.75
CA PRO A 40 1.82 0.30 7.31
C PRO A 40 1.38 0.63 5.88
N ASN A 41 1.97 1.65 5.25
CA ASN A 41 1.55 2.22 3.96
C ASN A 41 2.55 1.99 2.82
N ILE A 42 3.71 1.37 3.09
CA ILE A 42 4.55 0.84 2.03
C ILE A 42 3.82 -0.42 1.57
N SER A 43 3.60 -0.53 0.26
CA SER A 43 2.69 -1.46 -0.43
C SER A 43 2.63 -2.86 0.16
N ASP A 44 1.59 -3.64 -0.18
CA ASP A 44 1.32 -5.00 0.32
C ASP A 44 2.40 -6.06 -0.04
N TYR A 45 3.70 -5.74 0.10
CA TYR A 45 4.87 -6.61 0.29
C TYR A 45 4.77 -7.43 1.60
N SER A 46 3.56 -7.93 1.84
CA SER A 46 3.22 -8.93 2.82
C SER A 46 3.72 -10.29 2.35
N ILE A 47 3.53 -11.30 3.19
CA ILE A 47 3.73 -12.70 2.83
C ILE A 47 3.00 -13.09 1.52
N MET A 48 1.91 -12.41 1.16
CA MET A 48 1.16 -12.69 -0.08
C MET A 48 1.98 -12.35 -1.33
N HIS A 49 2.88 -11.38 -1.27
CA HIS A 49 3.66 -10.99 -2.44
C HIS A 49 4.63 -12.08 -2.89
N PHE A 50 5.25 -12.82 -1.95
CA PHE A 50 6.09 -13.95 -2.34
C PHE A 50 5.27 -15.06 -3.01
N ILE A 51 4.02 -15.26 -2.56
CA ILE A 51 3.11 -16.25 -3.16
C ILE A 51 2.86 -15.86 -4.61
N ASP A 52 2.63 -14.57 -4.89
CA ASP A 52 2.50 -14.08 -6.27
C ASP A 52 3.75 -14.35 -7.10
N ILE A 53 4.96 -14.09 -6.57
CA ILE A 53 6.22 -14.40 -7.28
C ILE A 53 6.27 -15.89 -7.62
N ALA A 54 5.99 -16.75 -6.64
CA ALA A 54 6.04 -18.19 -6.80
C ALA A 54 4.97 -18.70 -7.80
N GLU A 55 3.76 -18.15 -7.76
CA GLU A 55 2.69 -18.44 -8.72
C GLU A 55 3.05 -17.98 -10.13
N PHE A 56 3.64 -16.80 -10.28
CA PHE A 56 4.08 -16.30 -11.59
C PHE A 56 5.26 -17.09 -12.14
N CYS A 57 6.19 -17.54 -11.29
CA CYS A 57 7.24 -18.46 -11.71
C CYS A 57 6.66 -19.75 -12.28
N ASP A 58 5.64 -20.33 -11.63
CA ASP A 58 4.95 -21.53 -12.13
C ASP A 58 4.18 -21.24 -13.42
N LEU A 59 3.52 -20.08 -13.51
CA LEU A 59 2.69 -19.70 -14.66
C LEU A 59 3.52 -19.57 -15.95
N ILE A 60 4.74 -19.03 -15.87
CA ILE A 60 5.59 -18.78 -17.03
C ILE A 60 6.54 -19.94 -17.35
N MET A 61 6.66 -20.93 -16.46
CA MET A 61 7.50 -22.12 -16.67
C MET A 61 6.77 -23.15 -17.54
N ASP A 62 7.51 -23.89 -18.37
CA ASP A 62 6.94 -25.04 -19.06
C ASP A 62 6.49 -26.08 -18.03
N ARG A 63 5.29 -26.62 -18.25
CA ARG A 63 4.63 -27.51 -17.28
C ARG A 63 5.44 -28.78 -17.01
N GLN A 64 6.02 -29.38 -18.06
CA GLN A 64 6.83 -30.58 -17.90
C GLN A 64 8.15 -30.24 -17.20
N LYS A 65 8.80 -29.14 -17.60
CA LYS A 65 10.05 -28.68 -16.95
C LYS A 65 9.86 -28.35 -15.47
N LEU A 66 8.71 -27.81 -15.08
CA LEU A 66 8.33 -27.55 -13.69
C LEU A 66 8.20 -28.85 -12.88
N GLU A 67 7.55 -29.87 -13.47
CA GLU A 67 7.45 -31.20 -12.87
C GLU A 67 8.81 -31.92 -12.77
N ASP A 68 9.71 -31.63 -13.70
CA ASP A 68 11.05 -32.22 -13.76
C ASP A 68 12.06 -31.56 -12.80
N LEU A 69 11.78 -30.38 -12.25
CA LEU A 69 12.65 -29.73 -11.25
C LEU A 69 12.98 -30.68 -10.10
N ASN A 70 14.25 -30.79 -9.71
CA ASN A 70 14.60 -31.58 -8.53
C ASN A 70 14.25 -30.84 -7.22
N GLY A 71 14.31 -31.56 -6.08
CA GLY A 71 13.94 -30.98 -4.78
C GLY A 71 14.77 -29.77 -4.37
N ASP A 72 16.06 -29.74 -4.69
CA ASP A 72 16.94 -28.62 -4.37
C ASP A 72 16.68 -27.41 -5.29
N GLU A 73 16.33 -27.64 -6.56
CA GLU A 73 15.88 -26.58 -7.48
C GLU A 73 14.59 -25.92 -7.01
N CYS A 74 13.58 -26.72 -6.64
CA CYS A 74 12.34 -26.20 -6.06
C CYS A 74 12.62 -25.40 -4.78
N TYR A 75 13.48 -25.90 -3.90
CA TYR A 75 13.85 -25.24 -2.65
C TYR A 75 14.51 -23.88 -2.91
N CYS A 76 15.53 -23.84 -3.78
CA CYS A 76 16.24 -22.60 -4.10
C CYS A 76 15.31 -21.55 -4.72
N LEU A 77 14.43 -21.92 -5.66
CA LEU A 77 13.49 -21.01 -6.29
C LEU A 77 12.50 -20.42 -5.28
N LEU A 78 11.88 -21.28 -4.46
CA LEU A 78 10.89 -20.86 -3.46
C LEU A 78 11.52 -20.01 -2.35
N MET A 79 12.74 -20.33 -1.92
CA MET A 79 13.45 -19.53 -0.94
C MET A 79 13.87 -18.17 -1.50
N ALA A 80 14.34 -18.09 -2.74
CA ALA A 80 14.65 -16.80 -3.37
C ALA A 80 13.40 -15.93 -3.55
N ALA A 81 12.26 -16.51 -3.97
CA ALA A 81 10.98 -15.80 -4.00
C ALA A 81 10.56 -15.31 -2.61
N LEU A 82 10.69 -16.15 -1.58
CA LEU A 82 10.38 -15.79 -0.18
C LEU A 82 11.23 -14.61 0.31
N PHE A 83 12.52 -14.59 -0.05
CA PHE A 83 13.45 -13.58 0.45
C PHE A 83 13.48 -12.29 -0.36
N ALA A 84 12.99 -12.27 -1.60
CA ALA A 84 13.06 -11.11 -2.51
C ALA A 84 12.75 -9.77 -1.81
N HIS A 85 11.71 -9.73 -0.98
CA HIS A 85 11.23 -8.51 -0.31
C HIS A 85 11.60 -8.39 1.17
N THR A 86 12.44 -9.27 1.71
CA THR A 86 12.80 -9.21 3.14
C THR A 86 13.64 -7.99 3.51
N GLY A 87 14.34 -7.39 2.55
CA GLY A 87 15.07 -6.14 2.72
C GLY A 87 14.19 -4.96 3.11
N PHE A 88 12.88 -4.97 2.81
CA PHE A 88 11.96 -3.98 3.35
C PHE A 88 11.98 -3.99 4.88
N GLY A 89 12.13 -5.16 5.53
CA GLY A 89 12.13 -5.30 6.99
C GLY A 89 13.31 -4.70 7.76
N LEU A 90 14.17 -3.93 7.10
CA LEU A 90 15.37 -3.35 7.70
C LEU A 90 15.13 -2.00 8.35
N ASN A 91 15.89 -1.73 9.42
CA ASN A 91 15.96 -0.41 10.04
C ASN A 91 17.06 0.45 9.36
N GLN A 92 17.11 1.73 9.71
CA GLN A 92 18.06 2.69 9.12
C GLN A 92 19.52 2.37 9.40
N GLU A 93 19.83 1.81 10.57
CA GLU A 93 21.19 1.44 10.93
C GLU A 93 21.72 0.31 10.02
N ILE A 94 20.94 -0.75 9.86
CA ILE A 94 21.31 -1.89 9.01
C ILE A 94 21.35 -1.48 7.54
N MET A 95 20.38 -0.67 7.07
CA MET A 95 20.41 -0.17 5.70
C MET A 95 21.67 0.68 5.43
N ASN A 96 22.03 1.63 6.31
CA ASN A 96 23.25 2.42 6.15
C ASN A 96 24.51 1.54 6.10
N LYS A 97 24.53 0.47 6.89
CA LYS A 97 25.60 -0.53 6.84
C LYS A 97 25.66 -1.22 5.48
N TYR A 98 24.53 -1.62 4.90
CA TYR A 98 24.46 -2.27 3.60
C TYR A 98 24.79 -1.32 2.44
N ILE A 99 24.32 -0.06 2.48
CA ILE A 99 24.75 0.99 1.54
C ILE A 99 26.28 1.09 1.51
N ASN A 100 26.91 1.06 2.68
CA ASN A 100 28.37 1.11 2.78
C ASN A 100 29.05 -0.15 2.23
N LYS A 101 28.53 -1.33 2.58
CA LYS A 101 29.04 -2.62 2.11
C LYS A 101 28.96 -2.75 0.58
N LEU A 102 27.87 -2.28 -0.02
CA LEU A 102 27.62 -2.34 -1.45
C LEU A 102 28.33 -1.22 -2.24
N GLY A 103 28.88 -0.21 -1.55
CA GLY A 103 29.58 0.90 -2.21
C GLY A 103 28.64 1.84 -2.99
N ILE A 104 27.37 1.92 -2.59
CA ILE A 104 26.32 2.68 -3.30
C ILE A 104 26.04 4.06 -2.68
N GLN A 105 26.95 4.58 -1.83
CA GLN A 105 26.72 5.83 -1.09
C GLN A 105 26.42 7.04 -1.99
N LYS A 106 27.08 7.11 -3.16
CA LYS A 106 26.90 8.21 -4.11
C LYS A 106 25.53 8.16 -4.76
N GLN A 107 25.05 6.96 -5.08
CA GLN A 107 23.76 6.69 -5.71
C GLN A 107 22.60 6.95 -4.75
N THR A 108 22.83 6.83 -3.44
CA THR A 108 21.80 7.02 -2.40
C THR A 108 21.80 8.42 -1.79
N GLN A 109 22.80 9.27 -2.07
CA GLN A 109 23.01 10.54 -1.35
C GLN A 109 21.82 11.51 -1.44
N SER A 110 21.14 11.55 -2.59
CA SER A 110 19.97 12.41 -2.84
C SER A 110 18.64 11.72 -2.53
N LEU A 111 18.66 10.46 -2.10
CA LEU A 111 17.46 9.66 -1.91
C LEU A 111 17.02 9.67 -0.44
N THR A 112 15.71 9.69 -0.21
CA THR A 112 15.12 9.47 1.10
C THR A 112 15.31 8.02 1.54
N PHE A 113 15.16 7.77 2.85
CA PHE A 113 15.16 6.40 3.39
C PHE A 113 14.23 5.46 2.60
N LEU A 114 13.03 5.93 2.26
CA LEU A 114 12.06 5.10 1.56
C LEU A 114 12.46 4.84 0.11
N GLN A 115 12.97 5.86 -0.58
CA GLN A 115 13.45 5.71 -1.96
C GLN A 115 14.60 4.71 -2.06
N ILE A 116 15.54 4.76 -1.11
CA ILE A 116 16.63 3.79 -1.02
C ILE A 116 16.07 2.39 -0.78
N MET A 117 15.14 2.26 0.17
CA MET A 117 14.51 0.97 0.47
C MET A 117 13.80 0.41 -0.76
N SER A 118 12.92 1.19 -1.39
CA SER A 118 12.19 0.77 -2.59
C SER A 118 13.12 0.34 -3.72
N LYS A 119 14.23 1.06 -3.93
CA LYS A 119 15.16 0.82 -5.03
C LYS A 119 16.10 -0.35 -4.81
N TYR A 120 16.50 -0.62 -3.57
CA TYR A 120 17.57 -1.58 -3.25
C TYR A 120 17.15 -2.69 -2.29
N HIS A 121 15.84 -2.84 -2.01
CA HIS A 121 15.34 -3.82 -1.06
C HIS A 121 15.77 -5.25 -1.40
N VAL A 122 15.91 -5.61 -2.68
CA VAL A 122 16.35 -6.95 -3.05
C VAL A 122 17.85 -7.14 -2.77
N LEU A 123 18.73 -6.18 -3.08
CA LEU A 123 20.15 -6.25 -2.62
C LEU A 123 20.24 -6.36 -1.11
N PHE A 124 19.39 -5.63 -0.40
CA PHE A 124 19.35 -5.65 1.04
C PHE A 124 18.87 -7.00 1.58
N SER A 125 17.95 -7.68 0.89
CA SER A 125 17.59 -9.08 1.18
C SER A 125 18.79 -10.02 1.04
N ALA A 126 19.59 -9.87 -0.02
CA ALA A 126 20.81 -10.67 -0.20
C ALA A 126 21.84 -10.40 0.91
N CYS A 127 22.07 -9.12 1.26
CA CYS A 127 22.97 -8.74 2.36
C CYS A 127 22.50 -9.28 3.72
N LEU A 128 21.18 -9.27 3.97
CA LEU A 128 20.57 -9.83 5.17
C LEU A 128 20.85 -11.33 5.27
N ILE A 129 20.64 -12.09 4.19
CA ILE A 129 20.94 -13.53 4.17
C ILE A 129 22.43 -13.79 4.39
N GLU A 130 23.31 -13.01 3.76
CA GLU A 130 24.75 -13.19 3.94
C GLU A 130 25.20 -13.02 5.39
N GLU A 131 24.70 -11.98 6.06
CA GLU A 131 25.10 -11.62 7.43
C GLU A 131 24.36 -12.41 8.51
N TYR A 132 23.04 -12.56 8.37
CA TYR A 132 22.16 -13.18 9.37
C TYR A 132 21.62 -14.55 8.91
N GLY A 133 22.28 -15.14 7.92
CA GLY A 133 21.92 -16.42 7.32
C GLY A 133 21.75 -17.56 8.32
N ASP A 134 22.49 -17.54 9.43
CA ASP A 134 22.47 -18.57 10.47
C ASP A 134 21.13 -18.66 11.21
N ILE A 135 20.30 -17.60 11.14
CA ILE A 135 18.93 -17.60 11.67
C ILE A 135 18.01 -18.47 10.79
N PHE A 136 18.38 -18.64 9.52
CA PHE A 136 17.64 -19.40 8.52
C PHE A 136 18.29 -20.76 8.33
N GLU A 137 17.52 -21.84 8.44
CA GLU A 137 18.05 -23.20 8.33
C GLU A 137 18.33 -23.59 6.87
N PHE A 138 19.40 -23.04 6.29
CA PHE A 138 19.86 -23.42 4.94
C PHE A 138 20.49 -24.83 4.95
N PRO A 139 20.21 -25.69 3.93
CA PRO A 139 20.76 -27.04 3.88
C PRO A 139 22.29 -27.07 3.70
N SER A 140 22.86 -26.10 2.99
CA SER A 140 24.31 -25.89 2.89
C SER A 140 24.65 -24.47 2.38
N GLU A 141 25.92 -24.07 2.50
CA GLU A 141 26.41 -22.79 1.98
C GLU A 141 26.18 -22.63 0.47
N LYS A 142 26.17 -23.74 -0.30
CA LYS A 142 25.86 -23.67 -1.74
C LYS A 142 24.40 -23.36 -2.02
N HIS A 143 23.47 -23.76 -1.15
CA HIS A 143 22.07 -23.35 -1.27
C HIS A 143 21.93 -21.86 -0.98
N LYS A 144 22.58 -21.39 0.10
CA LYS A 144 22.64 -19.97 0.45
C LYS A 144 23.20 -19.15 -0.72
N TYR A 145 24.30 -19.60 -1.32
CA TYR A 145 24.89 -18.99 -2.51
C TYR A 145 23.92 -18.95 -3.70
N ALA A 146 23.28 -20.07 -4.04
CA ALA A 146 22.29 -20.10 -5.13
C ALA A 146 21.17 -19.07 -4.93
N ILE A 147 20.66 -18.97 -3.70
CA ILE A 147 19.58 -18.03 -3.35
C ILE A 147 20.07 -16.59 -3.45
N THR A 148 21.22 -16.24 -2.86
CA THR A 148 21.73 -14.86 -2.91
C THR A 148 22.15 -14.43 -4.31
N SER A 149 22.71 -15.34 -5.12
CA SER A 149 23.01 -15.07 -6.53
C SER A 149 21.77 -14.72 -7.34
N MET A 150 20.65 -15.42 -7.11
CA MET A 150 19.38 -15.07 -7.75
C MET A 150 18.88 -13.71 -7.31
N LEU A 151 18.97 -13.38 -6.02
CA LEU A 151 18.55 -12.07 -5.50
C LEU A 151 19.39 -10.90 -6.06
N TYR A 152 20.71 -11.05 -6.14
CA TYR A 152 21.57 -10.05 -6.78
C TYR A 152 21.21 -9.84 -8.26
N PHE A 153 20.84 -10.91 -8.95
CA PHE A 153 20.45 -10.84 -10.36
C PHE A 153 19.14 -10.09 -10.58
N ILE A 154 18.10 -10.37 -9.76
CA ILE A 154 16.79 -9.71 -9.96
C ILE A 154 16.82 -8.22 -9.56
N ASP A 155 17.67 -7.81 -8.59
CA ASP A 155 17.82 -6.39 -8.23
C ASP A 155 18.49 -5.56 -9.34
N GLY A 156 19.54 -6.11 -9.95
CA GLY A 156 20.32 -5.44 -11.00
C GLY A 156 19.58 -5.33 -12.34
N ASN A 157 18.25 -5.21 -12.34
CA ASN A 157 17.38 -5.22 -13.51
C ASN A 157 17.68 -6.35 -14.50
N SER A 158 18.19 -7.49 -14.02
CA SER A 158 18.61 -8.60 -14.88
C SER A 158 19.68 -8.22 -15.93
N ASP A 159 20.56 -7.26 -15.61
CA ASP A 159 21.37 -6.58 -16.61
C ASP A 159 22.37 -7.48 -17.36
N ASP A 160 22.88 -8.55 -16.74
CA ASP A 160 23.78 -9.50 -17.41
C ASP A 160 23.64 -10.93 -16.85
N ILE A 161 22.67 -11.67 -17.37
CA ILE A 161 22.42 -13.08 -17.03
C ILE A 161 23.62 -14.00 -17.32
N ASN A 162 24.57 -13.58 -18.16
CA ASN A 162 25.73 -14.39 -18.51
C ASN A 162 26.76 -14.48 -17.39
N GLN A 163 26.68 -13.60 -16.39
CA GLN A 163 27.53 -13.66 -15.19
C GLN A 163 27.14 -14.78 -14.23
N LEU A 164 25.92 -15.32 -14.36
CA LEU A 164 25.47 -16.45 -13.56
C LEU A 164 26.00 -17.77 -14.13
N GLU A 165 26.42 -18.65 -13.21
CA GLU A 165 26.74 -20.03 -13.51
C GLU A 165 25.52 -20.75 -14.10
N GLU A 166 25.73 -21.53 -15.16
CA GLU A 166 24.64 -22.25 -15.82
C GLU A 166 24.06 -23.36 -14.92
N ILE A 167 24.95 -24.13 -14.30
CA ILE A 167 24.62 -25.22 -13.38
C ILE A 167 25.55 -25.15 -12.16
N LEU A 168 24.96 -25.08 -10.96
CA LEU A 168 25.66 -25.17 -9.69
C LEU A 168 25.56 -26.61 -9.13
N VAL A 169 26.68 -27.21 -8.75
CA VAL A 169 26.72 -28.57 -8.16
C VAL A 169 26.76 -28.50 -6.63
N LEU A 170 25.71 -29.02 -6.00
CA LEU A 170 25.54 -29.04 -4.54
C LEU A 170 26.37 -30.14 -3.87
N ASP A 171 26.44 -30.08 -2.54
CA ASP A 171 27.25 -31.03 -1.74
C ASP A 171 26.67 -32.44 -1.74
N ASN A 172 25.36 -32.56 -1.95
CA ASN A 172 24.64 -33.82 -2.17
C ASN A 172 24.78 -34.35 -3.60
N LYS A 173 25.58 -33.69 -4.47
CA LYS A 173 25.78 -33.95 -5.90
C LYS A 173 24.58 -33.66 -6.79
N ASN A 174 23.46 -33.15 -6.25
CA ASN A 174 22.39 -32.62 -7.08
C ASN A 174 22.84 -31.32 -7.74
N THR A 175 22.15 -30.96 -8.82
CA THR A 175 22.48 -29.79 -9.63
C THR A 175 21.34 -28.78 -9.60
N VAL A 176 21.69 -27.50 -9.53
CA VAL A 176 20.74 -26.39 -9.63
C VAL A 176 21.00 -25.68 -10.95
N ARG A 177 20.02 -25.62 -11.87
CA ARG A 177 20.09 -24.82 -13.10
C ARG A 177 19.96 -23.33 -12.78
N LEU A 178 20.98 -22.78 -12.11
CA LEU A 178 20.96 -21.47 -11.46
C LEU A 178 20.57 -20.36 -12.43
N LYS A 179 21.20 -20.31 -13.61
CA LYS A 179 20.88 -19.33 -14.66
C LYS A 179 19.40 -19.37 -15.07
N ASN A 180 18.84 -20.56 -15.27
CA ASN A 180 17.45 -20.71 -15.69
C ASN A 180 16.46 -20.36 -14.57
N LEU A 181 16.75 -20.73 -13.32
CA LEU A 181 15.91 -20.37 -12.18
C LEU A 181 15.93 -18.86 -11.93
N ALA A 182 17.10 -18.21 -12.05
CA ALA A 182 17.23 -16.77 -11.93
C ALA A 182 16.41 -16.03 -13.00
N ALA A 183 16.43 -16.51 -14.24
CA ALA A 183 15.62 -15.97 -15.34
C ALA A 183 14.12 -16.01 -15.03
N VAL A 184 13.60 -17.17 -14.60
CA VAL A 184 12.19 -17.33 -14.25
C VAL A 184 11.83 -16.48 -13.05
N LEU A 185 12.69 -16.44 -12.02
CA LEU A 185 12.48 -15.59 -10.84
C LEU A 185 12.42 -14.11 -11.19
N ALA A 186 13.31 -13.61 -12.07
CA ALA A 186 13.32 -12.22 -12.49
C ALA A 186 12.00 -11.79 -13.13
N VAL A 187 11.51 -12.56 -14.10
CA VAL A 187 10.24 -12.27 -14.78
C VAL A 187 9.06 -12.47 -13.82
N GLY A 188 9.08 -13.52 -13.00
CA GLY A 188 8.06 -13.77 -11.98
C GLY A 188 7.95 -12.64 -10.96
N ASN A 189 9.09 -12.09 -10.51
CA ASN A 189 9.15 -10.93 -9.63
C ASN A 189 8.54 -9.69 -10.27
N GLN A 190 8.91 -9.38 -11.51
CA GLN A 190 8.36 -8.25 -12.25
C GLN A 190 6.84 -8.36 -12.47
N LEU A 191 6.31 -9.56 -12.68
CA LEU A 191 4.87 -9.80 -12.80
C LEU A 191 4.15 -9.70 -11.46
N ALA A 192 4.77 -10.15 -10.36
CA ALA A 192 4.24 -9.99 -9.02
C ALA A 192 4.18 -8.52 -8.61
N GLU A 193 5.22 -7.76 -8.91
CA GLU A 193 5.25 -6.31 -8.79
C GLU A 193 4.14 -5.70 -9.65
N LEU A 194 4.02 -6.09 -10.93
CA LEU A 194 2.96 -5.62 -11.84
C LEU A 194 1.54 -5.87 -11.31
N LYS A 195 1.27 -7.06 -10.77
CA LYS A 195 -0.04 -7.44 -10.18
C LYS A 195 -0.38 -6.59 -8.97
N ASN A 196 0.62 -6.34 -8.12
CA ASN A 196 0.47 -5.57 -6.88
C ASN A 196 0.77 -4.08 -7.06
N THR A 197 0.85 -3.63 -8.32
CA THR A 197 1.24 -2.28 -8.67
C THR A 197 0.15 -1.29 -8.23
N ASN A 198 0.42 -0.57 -7.14
CA ASN A 198 0.29 0.89 -7.17
C ASN A 198 1.54 1.37 -7.91
N LEU A 199 1.39 1.89 -9.13
CA LEU A 199 2.46 2.17 -10.11
C LEU A 199 3.79 2.59 -9.47
N ASP A 200 4.87 1.83 -9.73
CA ASP A 200 6.24 2.21 -9.32
C ASP A 200 6.51 3.59 -9.88
N LEU A 201 6.57 4.53 -8.96
CA LEU A 201 6.71 5.93 -9.31
C LEU A 201 8.17 6.21 -9.58
N ASN A 202 8.46 6.83 -10.72
CA ASN A 202 9.78 7.41 -10.93
C ASN A 202 9.91 8.63 -9.99
N TYR A 203 10.50 8.39 -8.83
CA TYR A 203 10.75 9.38 -7.80
C TYR A 203 11.57 10.58 -8.27
N GLU A 204 12.40 10.42 -9.31
CA GLU A 204 13.22 11.50 -9.87
C GLU A 204 12.38 12.50 -10.71
N ASP A 205 11.20 12.08 -11.18
CA ASP A 205 10.35 12.86 -12.07
C ASP A 205 9.00 13.25 -11.44
N PHE A 206 8.77 12.97 -10.15
CA PHE A 206 7.42 13.11 -9.57
C PHE A 206 6.87 14.54 -9.58
N ASP A 207 7.72 15.54 -9.38
CA ASP A 207 7.33 16.95 -9.46
C ASP A 207 6.92 17.39 -10.88
N LYS A 208 7.08 16.51 -11.88
CA LYS A 208 6.62 16.73 -13.25
C LYS A 208 5.24 16.13 -13.52
N TYR A 209 4.74 15.25 -12.65
CA TYR A 209 3.41 14.67 -12.81
C TYR A 209 2.34 15.62 -12.28
N ASN A 210 1.28 15.81 -13.06
CA ASN A 210 0.10 16.54 -12.61
C ASN A 210 -0.82 15.66 -11.75
N SER A 211 -1.81 16.27 -11.11
CA SER A 211 -2.80 15.59 -10.26
C SER A 211 -3.54 14.45 -10.96
N GLU A 212 -3.94 14.60 -12.22
CA GLU A 212 -4.62 13.56 -13.02
C GLU A 212 -3.70 12.37 -13.31
N GLU A 213 -2.41 12.63 -13.53
CA GLU A 213 -1.39 11.59 -13.64
C GLU A 213 -1.26 10.88 -12.30
N ILE A 214 -1.08 11.60 -11.18
CA ILE A 214 -0.99 11.09 -9.79
C ILE A 214 -2.19 10.19 -9.44
N VAL A 215 -3.40 10.56 -9.84
CA VAL A 215 -4.63 9.76 -9.65
C VAL A 215 -4.62 8.50 -10.51
N GLY A 216 -4.12 8.58 -11.73
CA GLY A 216 -3.92 7.41 -12.58
C GLY A 216 -3.03 6.35 -11.92
N PHE A 217 -2.06 6.75 -11.07
CA PHE A 217 -1.24 5.81 -10.28
C PHE A 217 -2.01 5.09 -9.16
N VAL A 218 -3.12 5.68 -8.72
CA VAL A 218 -3.96 5.24 -7.59
C VAL A 218 -5.14 4.37 -8.05
N GLU A 219 -5.46 4.38 -9.34
CA GLU A 219 -6.52 3.53 -9.89
C GLU A 219 -6.23 2.06 -9.57
N ARG A 220 -7.16 1.39 -8.87
CA ARG A 220 -7.00 -0.01 -8.48
C ARG A 220 -7.48 -0.93 -9.59
N ASN A 221 -6.85 -2.10 -9.68
CA ASN A 221 -7.15 -3.13 -10.68
C ASN A 221 -6.96 -2.63 -12.12
N VAL A 222 -5.99 -1.76 -12.39
CA VAL A 222 -5.67 -1.37 -13.79
C VAL A 222 -5.28 -2.63 -14.56
N VAL A 223 -4.46 -3.50 -13.97
CA VAL A 223 -4.25 -4.86 -14.46
C VAL A 223 -5.45 -5.72 -14.07
N ARG A 224 -6.15 -6.25 -15.06
CA ARG A 224 -7.37 -7.07 -14.91
C ARG A 224 -7.07 -8.55 -14.85
N SER A 225 -6.12 -8.99 -15.67
CA SER A 225 -5.70 -10.39 -15.71
C SER A 225 -4.26 -10.50 -16.23
N ILE A 226 -3.57 -11.54 -15.76
CA ILE A 226 -2.30 -12.01 -16.29
C ILE A 226 -2.46 -13.52 -16.48
N ALA A 227 -2.40 -14.00 -17.72
CA ALA A 227 -2.66 -15.39 -18.03
C ALA A 227 -1.88 -15.85 -19.27
N VAL A 228 -1.50 -17.12 -19.32
CA VAL A 228 -0.89 -17.72 -20.51
C VAL A 228 -1.98 -18.23 -21.46
N LYS A 229 -1.93 -17.79 -22.72
CA LYS A 229 -2.82 -18.21 -23.82
C LYS A 229 -1.97 -18.48 -25.06
N ASP A 230 -2.10 -19.68 -25.63
CA ASP A 230 -1.41 -20.09 -26.87
C ASP A 230 0.11 -19.82 -26.87
N GLY A 231 0.79 -20.15 -25.76
CA GLY A 231 2.24 -19.94 -25.61
C GLY A 231 2.65 -18.49 -25.34
N LYS A 232 1.70 -17.57 -25.12
CA LYS A 232 1.97 -16.16 -24.81
C LYS A 232 1.46 -15.79 -23.44
N LEU A 233 2.21 -14.97 -22.71
CA LEU A 233 1.71 -14.33 -21.50
C LEU A 233 0.90 -13.09 -21.89
N VAL A 234 -0.40 -13.10 -21.66
CA VAL A 234 -1.31 -12.00 -21.96
C VAL A 234 -1.61 -11.23 -20.68
N ILE A 235 -1.29 -9.94 -20.70
CA ILE A 235 -1.61 -8.98 -19.64
C ILE A 235 -2.78 -8.13 -20.16
N GLU A 236 -3.95 -8.22 -19.52
CA GLU A 236 -5.09 -7.38 -19.84
C GLU A 236 -5.12 -6.21 -18.85
N ALA A 237 -5.08 -4.98 -19.36
CA ALA A 237 -5.11 -3.77 -18.53
C ALA A 237 -6.07 -2.71 -19.07
N GLY A 238 -6.65 -1.91 -18.17
CA GLY A 238 -7.57 -0.84 -18.51
C GLY A 238 -7.84 0.09 -17.33
N GLY A 239 -8.13 1.35 -17.59
CA GLY A 239 -8.28 2.42 -16.60
C GLY A 239 -8.49 3.76 -17.31
N SER A 240 -8.21 4.87 -16.65
CA SER A 240 -8.02 6.15 -17.33
C SER A 240 -6.86 6.11 -18.33
N ASP A 241 -6.84 7.06 -19.26
CA ASP A 241 -5.76 7.18 -20.25
C ASP A 241 -4.38 7.35 -19.57
N SER A 242 -4.33 8.06 -18.43
CA SER A 242 -3.11 8.22 -17.64
C SER A 242 -2.69 6.91 -16.95
N ALA A 243 -3.62 6.21 -16.29
CA ALA A 243 -3.35 4.91 -15.66
C ALA A 243 -2.87 3.87 -16.69
N TYR A 244 -3.53 3.81 -17.85
CA TYR A 244 -3.17 2.89 -18.93
C TYR A 244 -1.79 3.21 -19.50
N ALA A 245 -1.47 4.48 -19.78
CA ALA A 245 -0.17 4.89 -20.31
C ALA A 245 0.99 4.51 -19.35
N LEU A 246 0.75 4.57 -18.04
CA LEU A 246 1.74 4.18 -17.03
C LEU A 246 1.94 2.66 -16.97
N ILE A 247 0.85 1.88 -16.99
CA ILE A 247 0.93 0.42 -17.07
C ILE A 247 1.58 -0.01 -18.38
N GLU A 248 1.28 0.63 -19.49
CA GLU A 248 1.91 0.38 -20.78
C GLU A 248 3.43 0.55 -20.71
N ARG A 249 3.92 1.63 -20.10
CA ARG A 249 5.36 1.82 -19.88
C ARG A 249 5.98 0.71 -19.03
N LYS A 250 5.34 0.33 -17.92
CA LYS A 250 5.86 -0.73 -17.03
C LYS A 250 5.87 -2.09 -17.73
N VAL A 251 4.80 -2.45 -18.43
CA VAL A 251 4.72 -3.71 -19.19
C VAL A 251 5.75 -3.75 -20.32
N ASN A 252 5.99 -2.63 -21.01
CA ASN A 252 7.04 -2.55 -22.03
C ASN A 252 8.45 -2.78 -21.44
N LEU A 253 8.73 -2.32 -20.23
CA LEU A 253 10.00 -2.64 -19.55
C LEU A 253 10.12 -4.13 -19.27
N ILE A 254 9.03 -4.77 -18.83
CA ILE A 254 8.98 -6.22 -18.59
C ILE A 254 9.18 -7.00 -19.88
N ILE A 255 8.52 -6.60 -20.98
CA ILE A 255 8.68 -7.20 -22.32
C ILE A 255 10.15 -7.12 -22.75
N ASN A 256 10.74 -5.92 -22.70
CA ASN A 256 12.14 -5.72 -23.11
C ASN A 256 13.11 -6.56 -22.27
N ASN A 257 12.88 -6.64 -20.95
CA ASN A 257 13.71 -7.46 -20.07
C ASN A 257 13.56 -8.96 -20.38
N TYR A 258 12.32 -9.43 -20.55
CA TYR A 258 12.02 -10.79 -20.95
C TYR A 258 12.72 -11.17 -22.26
N GLU A 259 12.64 -10.33 -23.30
CA GLU A 259 13.30 -10.58 -24.59
C GLU A 259 14.83 -10.65 -24.46
N LYS A 260 15.42 -9.80 -23.62
CA LYS A 260 16.87 -9.79 -23.33
C LYS A 260 17.31 -11.08 -22.62
N ILE A 261 16.55 -11.51 -21.61
CA ILE A 261 16.79 -12.76 -20.88
C ILE A 261 16.61 -13.95 -21.83
N PHE A 262 15.50 -13.99 -22.54
CA PHE A 262 15.13 -15.10 -23.42
C PHE A 262 16.15 -15.31 -24.54
N SER A 263 16.57 -14.25 -25.22
CA SER A 263 17.59 -14.32 -26.27
C SER A 263 18.92 -14.87 -25.74
N SER A 264 19.34 -14.42 -24.56
CA SER A 264 20.57 -14.89 -23.89
C SER A 264 20.54 -16.38 -23.56
N LEU A 265 19.36 -16.96 -23.29
CA LEU A 265 19.19 -18.39 -23.03
C LEU A 265 19.16 -19.24 -24.31
N THR A 266 18.78 -18.66 -25.45
CA THR A 266 18.56 -19.40 -26.71
C THR A 266 19.81 -19.57 -27.60
N HIS A 267 20.95 -18.96 -27.26
CA HIS A 267 22.18 -19.04 -28.05
C HIS A 267 23.00 -20.35 -27.86
N GLY A 268 22.54 -21.29 -27.02
CA GLY A 268 23.14 -22.63 -26.86
C GLY A 268 22.45 -23.68 -27.73
N SER A 269 23.21 -24.43 -28.51
CA SER A 269 22.68 -25.46 -29.43
C SER A 269 22.12 -26.68 -28.68
N GLY A 270 20.79 -26.83 -28.63
CA GLY A 270 20.11 -28.08 -28.30
C GLY A 270 18.90 -27.91 -27.36
N ASP A 271 17.71 -28.08 -27.92
CA ASP A 271 16.37 -28.15 -27.30
C ASP A 271 15.92 -27.03 -26.33
N ASN A 272 15.19 -26.08 -26.92
CA ASN A 272 14.06 -25.32 -26.37
C ASN A 272 14.31 -24.45 -25.12
N ALA A 273 14.75 -23.21 -25.36
CA ALA A 273 14.53 -22.00 -24.54
C ALA A 273 14.34 -22.23 -23.02
N GLY A 274 15.43 -22.31 -22.26
CA GLY A 274 15.43 -22.18 -20.80
C GLY A 274 14.39 -23.02 -20.05
N LEU A 275 13.86 -22.50 -18.93
CA LEU A 275 12.72 -23.10 -18.21
C LEU A 275 11.36 -22.55 -18.69
N PHE A 276 11.33 -21.51 -19.53
CA PHE A 276 10.09 -20.85 -19.94
C PHE A 276 9.18 -21.77 -20.78
N GLY A 277 7.87 -21.64 -20.54
CA GLY A 277 6.78 -22.22 -21.33
C GLY A 277 6.00 -21.16 -22.11
N ILE A 278 6.54 -19.94 -22.17
CA ILE A 278 6.03 -18.81 -22.94
C ILE A 278 7.07 -18.39 -23.97
N ASP A 279 6.62 -17.83 -25.10
CA ASP A 279 7.48 -17.33 -26.17
C ASP A 279 7.51 -15.80 -26.21
N SER A 280 6.47 -15.14 -25.72
CA SER A 280 6.33 -13.68 -25.72
C SER A 280 5.34 -13.19 -24.66
N ILE A 281 5.41 -11.90 -24.36
CA ILE A 281 4.48 -11.19 -23.47
C ILE A 281 3.71 -10.16 -24.30
N GLU A 282 2.39 -10.07 -24.12
CA GLU A 282 1.50 -9.17 -24.86
C GLU A 282 0.63 -8.34 -23.90
N LEU A 283 0.56 -7.02 -24.12
CA LEU A 283 -0.36 -6.12 -23.43
C LEU A 283 -1.63 -5.92 -24.25
N LYS A 284 -2.79 -6.17 -23.66
CA LYS A 284 -4.10 -5.89 -24.24
C LYS A 284 -4.83 -4.80 -23.48
N CYS A 285 -5.21 -3.75 -24.20
CA CYS A 285 -6.14 -2.75 -23.69
C CYS A 285 -7.55 -3.36 -23.61
N VAL A 286 -8.10 -3.41 -22.40
CA VAL A 286 -9.51 -3.71 -22.17
C VAL A 286 -10.24 -2.40 -21.91
N LEU A 287 -11.35 -2.19 -22.63
CA LEU A 287 -12.21 -1.04 -22.42
C LEU A 287 -12.62 -0.98 -20.95
N SER A 288 -12.60 0.23 -20.39
CA SER A 288 -13.16 0.47 -19.07
C SER A 288 -14.61 -0.02 -19.10
N ALA A 289 -15.03 -0.79 -18.09
CA ALA A 289 -16.44 -1.17 -18.01
C ALA A 289 -17.25 0.13 -18.12
N GLU A 290 -18.32 0.18 -18.91
CA GLU A 290 -19.17 1.38 -19.04
C GLU A 290 -19.67 1.93 -17.68
N ASN A 291 -19.48 1.17 -16.60
CA ASN A 291 -19.76 1.52 -15.20
C ASN A 291 -18.57 1.99 -14.35
N SER A 292 -17.32 1.95 -14.82
CA SER A 292 -16.22 2.63 -14.13
C SER A 292 -16.33 4.12 -14.41
N LYS A 293 -17.22 4.79 -13.66
CA LYS A 293 -17.15 6.24 -13.48
C LYS A 293 -15.69 6.55 -13.13
N LYS A 294 -15.01 7.28 -14.02
CA LYS A 294 -13.69 7.85 -13.81
C LYS A 294 -13.60 8.31 -12.35
N ILE A 295 -12.81 7.62 -11.53
CA ILE A 295 -12.48 8.09 -10.19
C ILE A 295 -11.40 9.12 -10.42
N TYR A 296 -11.80 10.25 -10.98
CA TYR A 296 -10.97 11.45 -10.91
C TYR A 296 -10.76 11.74 -9.42
N LEU A 297 -9.60 12.30 -9.05
CA LEU A 297 -9.63 13.31 -8.00
C LEU A 297 -10.81 14.20 -8.38
N ASN A 298 -11.88 14.20 -7.59
CA ASN A 298 -13.12 14.86 -7.96
C ASN A 298 -12.70 16.26 -8.46
N LYS A 299 -12.76 16.55 -9.77
CA LYS A 299 -12.05 17.71 -10.35
C LYS A 299 -12.42 18.98 -9.61
N GLU A 300 -13.67 19.00 -9.15
CA GLU A 300 -14.26 19.85 -8.12
C GLU A 300 -13.35 20.14 -6.90
N ILE A 301 -12.78 19.13 -6.25
CA ILE A 301 -11.90 19.25 -5.08
C ILE A 301 -10.60 19.95 -5.46
N GLU A 302 -9.96 19.60 -6.57
CA GLU A 302 -8.73 20.26 -6.98
C GLU A 302 -9.00 21.70 -7.45
N GLU A 303 -10.08 21.93 -8.21
CA GLU A 303 -10.53 23.25 -8.63
C GLU A 303 -10.88 24.15 -7.43
N SER A 304 -11.20 23.57 -6.27
CA SER A 304 -11.41 24.31 -5.03
C SER A 304 -10.12 24.75 -4.32
N TRP A 305 -8.95 24.24 -4.71
CA TRP A 305 -7.69 24.56 -4.05
C TRP A 305 -7.24 25.99 -4.35
N THR A 306 -6.82 26.68 -3.29
CA THR A 306 -6.19 28.00 -3.44
C THR A 306 -4.76 27.86 -3.99
N LYS A 307 -4.17 28.97 -4.44
CA LYS A 307 -2.74 28.99 -4.81
C LYS A 307 -1.83 28.53 -3.67
N GLU A 308 -2.19 28.85 -2.44
CA GLU A 308 -1.44 28.45 -1.24
C GLU A 308 -1.58 26.95 -0.97
N ASP A 309 -2.76 26.36 -1.19
CA ASP A 309 -2.96 24.91 -1.09
C ASP A 309 -2.08 24.17 -2.10
N ILE A 310 -2.02 24.63 -3.36
CA ILE A 310 -1.16 24.03 -4.39
C ILE A 310 0.32 24.12 -3.99
N GLU A 311 0.77 25.27 -3.50
CA GLU A 311 2.15 25.45 -3.04
C GLU A 311 2.50 24.53 -1.87
N LEU A 312 1.61 24.40 -0.88
CA LEU A 312 1.83 23.54 0.29
C LEU A 312 1.69 22.06 -0.05
N PHE A 313 0.81 21.70 -0.99
CA PHE A 313 0.73 20.35 -1.53
C PHE A 313 2.07 19.92 -2.12
N ASN A 314 2.72 20.79 -2.91
CA ASN A 314 4.03 20.53 -3.50
C ASN A 314 5.19 20.49 -2.48
N LYS A 315 4.98 20.97 -1.25
CA LYS A 315 5.94 20.84 -0.14
C LYS A 315 5.77 19.54 0.66
N LEU A 316 4.66 18.82 0.50
CA LEU A 316 4.49 17.50 1.10
C LEU A 316 5.51 16.52 0.51
N SER A 317 5.89 15.52 1.31
CA SER A 317 6.71 14.42 0.78
C SER A 317 5.97 13.73 -0.36
N PHE A 318 6.73 13.03 -1.19
CA PHE A 318 6.17 12.21 -2.25
C PHE A 318 5.11 11.23 -1.71
N GLU A 319 5.43 10.51 -0.63
CA GLU A 319 4.57 9.51 0.00
C GLU A 319 3.29 10.15 0.53
N GLU A 320 3.41 11.36 1.05
CA GLU A 320 2.28 12.12 1.56
C GLU A 320 1.35 12.54 0.42
N ARG A 321 1.89 12.97 -0.73
CA ARG A 321 1.08 13.31 -1.92
C ARG A 321 0.38 12.08 -2.50
N VAL A 322 1.10 10.95 -2.62
CA VAL A 322 0.52 9.69 -3.10
C VAL A 322 -0.56 9.19 -2.17
N PHE A 323 -0.32 9.13 -0.86
CA PHE A 323 -1.34 8.69 0.08
C PHE A 323 -2.51 9.66 0.17
N TYR A 324 -2.30 10.97 0.00
CA TYR A 324 -3.40 11.92 -0.10
C TYR A 324 -4.28 11.61 -1.33
N ALA A 325 -3.67 11.42 -2.51
CA ALA A 325 -4.41 11.02 -3.72
C ALA A 325 -5.09 9.65 -3.58
N ASP A 326 -4.42 8.69 -2.95
CA ASP A 326 -4.97 7.36 -2.66
C ASP A 326 -6.15 7.40 -1.70
N TYR A 327 -6.09 8.24 -0.67
CA TYR A 327 -7.24 8.50 0.19
C TYR A 327 -8.44 9.02 -0.61
N LEU A 328 -8.21 9.95 -1.55
CA LEU A 328 -9.27 10.51 -2.38
C LEU A 328 -9.96 9.46 -3.25
N SER A 329 -9.29 8.37 -3.60
CA SER A 329 -9.94 7.26 -4.31
C SER A 329 -11.07 6.61 -3.49
N THR A 330 -10.99 6.67 -2.16
CA THR A 330 -12.03 6.14 -1.26
C THR A 330 -13.17 7.12 -0.99
N GLU A 331 -12.96 8.42 -1.25
CA GLU A 331 -13.92 9.49 -0.97
C GLU A 331 -15.23 9.28 -1.73
N PHE A 332 -15.17 9.01 -3.03
CA PHE A 332 -16.35 8.95 -3.87
C PHE A 332 -17.36 7.87 -3.43
N GLU A 333 -16.86 6.67 -3.12
CA GLU A 333 -17.72 5.56 -2.69
C GLU A 333 -18.41 5.88 -1.37
N ILE A 334 -17.67 6.42 -0.40
CA ILE A 334 -18.20 6.75 0.93
C ILE A 334 -19.16 7.94 0.86
N THR A 335 -18.83 8.98 0.11
CA THR A 335 -19.72 10.13 -0.11
C THR A 335 -21.03 9.68 -0.72
N LYS A 336 -21.00 8.84 -1.76
CA LYS A 336 -22.21 8.29 -2.37
C LYS A 336 -23.04 7.50 -1.36
N PHE A 337 -22.40 6.60 -0.60
CA PHE A 337 -23.07 5.83 0.43
C PHE A 337 -23.76 6.72 1.47
N LEU A 338 -23.06 7.73 1.99
CA LEU A 338 -23.61 8.64 3.00
C LEU A 338 -24.72 9.53 2.45
N VAL A 339 -24.65 9.94 1.18
CA VAL A 339 -25.74 10.67 0.50
C VAL A 339 -26.99 9.79 0.38
N ASP A 340 -26.84 8.53 -0.01
CA ASP A 340 -27.96 7.61 -0.15
C ASP A 340 -28.55 7.22 1.23
N PHE A 341 -27.69 7.05 2.23
CA PHE A 341 -28.09 6.87 3.63
C PHE A 341 -28.90 8.07 4.12
N ALA A 342 -28.42 9.29 3.90
CA ALA A 342 -29.06 10.52 4.36
C ALA A 342 -30.47 10.69 3.78
N LYS A 343 -30.63 10.44 2.46
CA LYS A 343 -31.93 10.47 1.77
C LYS A 343 -32.95 9.48 2.36
N THR A 344 -32.49 8.32 2.80
CA THR A 344 -33.36 7.24 3.28
C THR A 344 -33.76 7.42 4.75
N ASN A 345 -32.91 8.08 5.54
CA ASN A 345 -33.04 8.13 7.01
C ASN A 345 -33.35 9.52 7.57
N LYS A 346 -33.88 10.46 6.77
CA LYS A 346 -34.14 11.86 7.20
C LYS A 346 -32.91 12.56 7.82
N ALA A 347 -31.71 12.12 7.48
CA ALA A 347 -30.48 12.79 7.88
C ALA A 347 -30.07 13.82 6.83
N VAL A 348 -29.25 14.80 7.22
CA VAL A 348 -28.67 15.78 6.30
C VAL A 348 -27.16 15.64 6.32
N LEU A 349 -26.57 15.44 5.14
CA LEU A 349 -25.12 15.46 4.97
C LEU A 349 -24.69 16.91 4.70
N ALA A 350 -24.02 17.54 5.66
CA ALA A 350 -23.68 18.97 5.63
C ALA A 350 -22.17 19.22 5.52
N GLY A 351 -21.79 20.39 4.99
CA GLY A 351 -20.39 20.80 4.83
C GLY A 351 -19.60 19.89 3.88
N LEU A 352 -20.25 19.40 2.81
CA LEU A 352 -19.61 18.51 1.83
C LEU A 352 -18.43 19.17 1.11
N GLU A 353 -18.44 20.49 0.96
CA GLU A 353 -17.32 21.27 0.45
C GLU A 353 -16.06 21.15 1.33
N TYR A 354 -16.20 20.76 2.60
CA TYR A 354 -15.09 20.53 3.54
C TYR A 354 -14.80 19.04 3.80
N ARG A 355 -15.40 18.15 3.00
CA ARG A 355 -15.30 16.70 3.22
C ARG A 355 -13.89 16.14 3.09
N VAL A 356 -13.06 16.84 2.30
CA VAL A 356 -11.64 16.56 2.14
C VAL A 356 -10.83 17.67 2.78
N LYS A 357 -9.87 17.30 3.60
CA LYS A 357 -8.95 18.25 4.24
C LYS A 357 -8.08 18.92 3.17
N SER A 358 -8.11 20.25 3.07
CA SER A 358 -7.26 20.97 2.12
C SER A 358 -5.75 20.69 2.33
N PRO A 359 -4.93 20.76 1.27
CA PRO A 359 -3.48 20.60 1.39
C PRO A 359 -2.84 21.51 2.44
N LYS A 360 -3.27 22.78 2.54
CA LYS A 360 -2.81 23.70 3.59
C LYS A 360 -3.11 23.16 4.99
N SER A 361 -4.34 22.71 5.22
CA SER A 361 -4.77 22.18 6.50
C SER A 361 -4.03 20.89 6.87
N LEU A 362 -3.74 20.06 5.86
CA LEU A 362 -2.97 18.83 6.00
C LEU A 362 -1.51 19.12 6.34
N TYR A 363 -0.85 19.98 5.56
CA TYR A 363 0.52 20.44 5.81
C TYR A 363 0.68 21.01 7.22
N ASN A 364 -0.24 21.89 7.63
CA ASN A 364 -0.20 22.47 8.97
C ASN A 364 -0.32 21.40 10.06
N LYS A 365 -1.16 20.38 9.85
CA LYS A 365 -1.35 19.28 10.81
C LYS A 365 -0.12 18.39 10.96
N LEU A 366 0.64 18.21 9.88
CA LEU A 366 1.85 17.40 9.87
C LEU A 366 3.06 18.14 10.43
N TYR A 367 3.24 19.38 9.99
CA TYR A 367 4.52 20.07 10.17
C TYR A 367 4.48 21.22 11.17
N GLN A 368 3.35 21.91 11.32
CA GLN A 368 3.28 23.19 12.04
C GLN A 368 2.62 23.11 13.42
N ARG A 369 1.90 22.03 13.74
CA ARG A 369 1.29 21.87 15.08
C ARG A 369 2.34 21.52 16.14
N VAL A 370 2.09 21.99 17.37
CA VAL A 370 2.90 21.66 18.55
C VAL A 370 2.96 20.13 18.75
N GLU A 371 1.83 19.46 18.59
CA GLU A 371 1.74 18.00 18.52
C GLU A 371 1.61 17.57 17.05
N LYS A 372 2.72 17.07 16.49
CA LYS A 372 2.77 16.60 15.10
C LYS A 372 2.09 15.24 14.98
N SER A 373 1.24 15.08 13.99
CA SER A 373 0.64 13.77 13.65
C SER A 373 1.52 13.05 12.63
N PHE A 374 1.60 11.72 12.70
CA PHE A 374 2.08 10.93 11.58
C PHE A 374 1.02 10.89 10.49
N PHE A 375 1.41 10.98 9.22
CA PHE A 375 0.49 11.11 8.09
C PHE A 375 -0.56 9.98 8.04
N ASP A 376 -0.10 8.75 8.29
CA ASP A 376 -0.90 7.53 8.36
C ASP A 376 -1.85 7.45 9.57
N SER A 377 -1.66 8.34 10.55
CA SER A 377 -2.46 8.41 11.76
C SER A 377 -3.69 9.30 11.63
N ILE A 378 -3.74 10.14 10.59
CA ILE A 378 -4.74 11.20 10.40
C ILE A 378 -6.06 10.59 9.89
N ALA A 379 -7.05 10.49 10.77
CA ALA A 379 -8.37 9.94 10.44
C ALA A 379 -9.28 10.91 9.67
N ASP A 380 -8.94 12.20 9.66
CA ASP A 380 -9.79 13.28 9.17
C ASP A 380 -9.25 13.92 7.89
N VAL A 381 -8.50 13.14 7.09
CA VAL A 381 -8.21 13.49 5.70
C VAL A 381 -9.54 13.53 4.93
N ILE A 382 -10.40 12.52 5.15
CA ILE A 382 -11.79 12.50 4.73
C ILE A 382 -12.67 12.57 5.99
N ARG A 383 -13.56 13.56 6.04
CA ARG A 383 -14.46 13.78 7.16
C ARG A 383 -15.85 14.13 6.66
N TYR A 384 -16.86 13.52 7.24
CA TYR A 384 -18.26 13.88 6.97
C TYR A 384 -18.92 14.49 8.19
N THR A 385 -19.89 15.37 7.97
CA THR A 385 -20.79 15.84 9.01
C THR A 385 -22.21 15.40 8.68
N VAL A 386 -22.80 14.58 9.55
CA VAL A 386 -24.17 14.08 9.43
C VAL A 386 -25.01 14.77 10.51
N ILE A 387 -26.04 15.47 10.07
CA ILE A 387 -27.03 16.11 10.94
C ILE A 387 -28.20 15.16 11.11
N LEU A 388 -28.57 14.92 12.37
CA LEU A 388 -29.60 13.99 12.79
C LEU A 388 -30.61 14.69 13.70
N GLU A 389 -31.86 14.23 13.67
CA GLU A 389 -32.92 14.71 14.58
C GLU A 389 -32.64 14.24 16.02
N PRO A 390 -32.82 15.10 17.05
CA PRO A 390 -32.53 14.75 18.45
C PRO A 390 -33.20 13.44 18.93
N LYS A 391 -34.43 13.17 18.45
CA LYS A 391 -35.20 11.98 18.84
C LYS A 391 -34.69 10.67 18.24
N GLU A 392 -34.18 10.71 17.01
CA GLU A 392 -33.69 9.52 16.29
C GLU A 392 -32.15 9.43 16.31
N TYR A 393 -31.47 10.37 16.95
CA TYR A 393 -30.02 10.58 16.89
C TYR A 393 -29.20 9.32 17.19
N VAL A 394 -29.45 8.67 18.34
CA VAL A 394 -28.70 7.49 18.77
C VAL A 394 -28.99 6.28 17.89
N GLU A 395 -30.25 6.08 17.51
CA GLU A 395 -30.67 4.97 16.65
C GLU A 395 -30.06 5.10 15.25
N GLN A 396 -30.03 6.30 14.69
CA GLN A 396 -29.42 6.55 13.38
C GLN A 396 -27.90 6.42 13.40
N ILE A 397 -27.21 6.80 14.49
CA ILE A 397 -25.77 6.54 14.66
C ILE A 397 -25.49 5.03 14.64
N ARG A 398 -26.32 4.22 15.32
CA ARG A 398 -26.18 2.76 15.28
C ARG A 398 -26.41 2.24 13.86
N SER A 399 -27.48 2.70 13.20
CA SER A 399 -27.81 2.28 11.83
C SER A 399 -26.70 2.57 10.81
N VAL A 400 -26.11 3.77 10.82
CA VAL A 400 -25.00 4.08 9.90
C VAL A 400 -23.74 3.30 10.24
N THR A 401 -23.49 3.03 11.52
CA THR A 401 -22.35 2.23 11.98
C THR A 401 -22.48 0.78 11.50
N ASP A 402 -23.66 0.18 11.61
CA ASP A 402 -23.94 -1.18 11.14
C ASP A 402 -23.84 -1.26 9.61
N ALA A 403 -24.42 -0.30 8.88
CA ALA A 403 -24.33 -0.25 7.42
C ALA A 403 -22.88 -0.06 6.92
N LEU A 404 -22.06 0.70 7.65
CA LEU A 404 -20.62 0.82 7.38
C LEU A 404 -19.88 -0.49 7.69
N TYR A 405 -20.25 -1.18 8.77
CA TYR A 405 -19.68 -2.47 9.12
C TYR A 405 -19.89 -3.52 8.01
N GLU A 406 -21.11 -3.60 7.45
CA GLU A 406 -21.42 -4.46 6.30
C GLU A 406 -20.58 -4.13 5.06
N LYS A 407 -20.10 -2.89 4.94
CA LYS A 407 -19.18 -2.41 3.90
C LYS A 407 -17.71 -2.53 4.28
N ASN A 408 -17.37 -3.35 5.28
CA ASN A 408 -16.02 -3.56 5.80
C ASN A 408 -15.38 -2.34 6.49
N TRP A 409 -16.17 -1.36 6.93
CA TRP A 409 -15.70 -0.22 7.74
C TRP A 409 -15.98 -0.48 9.21
N LYS A 410 -14.92 -0.71 9.98
CA LYS A 410 -15.00 -0.98 11.42
C LYS A 410 -14.79 0.30 12.20
N ILE A 411 -15.71 0.63 13.09
CA ILE A 411 -15.48 1.66 14.08
C ILE A 411 -14.32 1.25 14.99
N TYR A 412 -13.41 2.19 15.27
CA TYR A 412 -12.28 1.95 16.18
C TYR A 412 -12.12 3.05 17.23
N SER A 413 -12.92 4.12 17.14
CA SER A 413 -13.01 5.15 18.18
C SER A 413 -14.36 5.84 18.08
N LEU A 414 -15.08 5.94 19.19
CA LEU A 414 -16.29 6.75 19.31
C LEU A 414 -16.18 7.70 20.50
N LYS A 415 -16.27 9.00 20.23
CA LYS A 415 -16.24 10.04 21.27
C LYS A 415 -17.59 10.74 21.32
N ASN A 416 -18.31 10.53 22.40
CA ASN A 416 -19.56 11.23 22.71
C ASN A 416 -19.27 12.47 23.55
N TYR A 417 -19.45 13.66 22.96
CA TYR A 417 -19.19 14.94 23.62
C TYR A 417 -20.43 15.53 24.30
N TRP A 418 -21.64 15.05 23.99
CA TRP A 418 -22.88 15.45 24.69
C TRP A 418 -22.83 15.17 26.19
N VAL A 419 -22.05 14.18 26.61
CA VAL A 419 -21.87 13.80 28.03
C VAL A 419 -20.59 14.40 28.64
N ASN A 420 -20.03 15.45 28.03
CA ASN A 420 -18.81 16.12 28.46
C ASN A 420 -18.98 17.65 28.51
N ASP A 421 -19.67 18.13 29.54
CA ASP A 421 -19.98 19.55 29.74
C ASP A 421 -18.74 20.44 29.96
N SER A 422 -17.55 19.85 30.12
CA SER A 422 -16.28 20.59 30.25
C SER A 422 -15.62 20.88 28.90
N PHE A 423 -16.23 20.43 27.80
CA PHE A 423 -15.69 20.58 26.46
C PHE A 423 -16.67 21.36 25.58
N PRO A 424 -16.25 22.46 24.93
CA PRO A 424 -17.14 23.35 24.19
C PRO A 424 -17.44 22.81 22.79
N TYR A 425 -18.14 21.67 22.73
CA TYR A 425 -18.56 21.02 21.50
C TYR A 425 -19.61 19.95 21.83
N ASN A 426 -20.78 20.01 21.17
CA ASN A 426 -21.84 19.01 21.31
C ASN A 426 -22.00 18.19 20.02
N GLY A 427 -21.64 16.92 20.09
CA GLY A 427 -21.67 16.00 18.96
C GLY A 427 -21.08 14.63 19.30
N VAL A 428 -21.18 13.70 18.35
CA VAL A 428 -20.50 12.40 18.42
C VAL A 428 -19.50 12.29 17.27
N ASN A 429 -18.25 12.03 17.59
CA ASN A 429 -17.22 11.80 16.57
C ASN A 429 -16.89 10.32 16.54
N ALA A 430 -17.20 9.68 15.42
CA ALA A 430 -16.86 8.29 15.16
C ALA A 430 -15.73 8.22 14.13
N LYS A 431 -14.75 7.36 14.39
CA LYS A 431 -13.66 7.06 13.46
C LYS A 431 -13.77 5.62 13.00
N PHE A 432 -13.75 5.45 11.70
CA PHE A 432 -13.87 4.15 11.05
C PHE A 432 -12.58 3.81 10.33
N LYS A 433 -12.28 2.51 10.24
CA LYS A 433 -11.17 1.99 9.43
C LYS A 433 -11.63 0.81 8.59
N ASN A 434 -11.15 0.70 7.37
CA ASN A 434 -11.42 -0.49 6.54
C ASN A 434 -10.27 -1.51 6.58
N SER A 435 -10.40 -2.61 5.82
CA SER A 435 -9.41 -3.68 5.71
C SER A 435 -8.04 -3.22 5.19
N HIS A 436 -8.02 -2.12 4.44
CA HIS A 436 -6.81 -1.51 3.89
C HIS A 436 -6.26 -0.38 4.79
N ASN A 437 -6.77 -0.23 6.01
CA ASN A 437 -6.36 0.77 6.99
C ASN A 437 -6.63 2.24 6.57
N TYR A 438 -7.46 2.49 5.55
CA TYR A 438 -8.04 3.82 5.32
C TYR A 438 -8.93 4.18 6.49
N ARG A 439 -8.94 5.46 6.85
CA ARG A 439 -9.64 5.99 8.02
C ARG A 439 -10.53 7.13 7.57
N ILE A 440 -11.74 7.16 8.10
CA ILE A 440 -12.64 8.30 7.92
C ILE A 440 -13.13 8.75 9.27
N GLU A 441 -13.45 10.03 9.39
CA GLU A 441 -14.17 10.59 10.52
C GLU A 441 -15.60 10.91 10.09
N ILE A 442 -16.59 10.48 10.87
CA ILE A 442 -17.97 10.94 10.74
C ILE A 442 -18.34 11.66 12.03
N GLN A 443 -18.76 12.92 11.88
CA GLN A 443 -19.21 13.77 12.98
C GLN A 443 -20.73 13.86 12.92
N PHE A 444 -21.38 13.44 13.99
CA PHE A 444 -22.82 13.52 14.14
C PHE A 444 -23.18 14.75 14.96
N HIS A 445 -24.14 15.52 14.46
CA HIS A 445 -24.62 16.75 15.09
C HIS A 445 -26.15 16.80 15.03
N THR A 446 -26.76 17.58 15.93
CA THR A 446 -28.11 18.10 15.68
C THR A 446 -27.98 19.39 14.88
N GLN A 447 -29.08 19.92 14.35
CA GLN A 447 -29.02 21.18 13.60
C GLN A 447 -28.47 22.32 14.47
N GLU A 448 -28.95 22.46 15.71
CA GLU A 448 -28.49 23.48 16.67
C GLU A 448 -26.98 23.36 16.95
N SER A 449 -26.49 22.15 17.20
CA SER A 449 -25.06 21.97 17.53
C SER A 449 -24.15 22.14 16.32
N PHE A 450 -24.65 21.86 15.12
CA PHE A 450 -23.96 22.15 13.86
C PHE A 450 -23.90 23.67 13.60
N ASP A 451 -24.99 24.39 13.81
CA ASP A 451 -25.07 25.84 13.55
C ASP A 451 -24.10 26.61 14.45
N VAL A 452 -23.97 26.22 15.72
CA VAL A 452 -22.98 26.81 16.63
C VAL A 452 -21.54 26.50 16.19
N LYS A 453 -21.24 25.24 15.83
CA LYS A 453 -19.92 24.83 15.31
C LYS A 453 -19.52 25.62 14.07
N MET A 454 -20.47 25.88 13.16
CA MET A 454 -20.21 26.61 11.91
C MET A 454 -20.26 28.13 12.09
N SER A 455 -20.58 28.63 13.29
CA SER A 455 -20.63 30.07 13.56
C SER A 455 -19.23 30.71 13.48
N GLU A 456 -19.18 31.95 12.98
CA GLU A 456 -17.94 32.73 12.94
C GLU A 456 -17.38 32.99 14.35
N GLU A 457 -18.26 33.11 15.34
CA GLU A 457 -17.90 33.32 16.73
C GLU A 457 -17.15 32.11 17.31
N ASP A 458 -17.71 30.90 17.20
CA ASP A 458 -17.05 29.68 17.69
C ASP A 458 -15.73 29.43 16.95
N HIS A 459 -15.72 29.59 15.62
CA HIS A 459 -14.50 29.41 14.82
C HIS A 459 -13.38 30.37 15.26
N LYS A 460 -13.67 31.66 15.48
CA LYS A 460 -12.67 32.63 15.96
C LYS A 460 -12.15 32.26 17.35
N LEU A 461 -13.04 31.91 18.28
CA LEU A 461 -12.65 31.53 19.64
C LEU A 461 -11.80 30.26 19.64
N TYR A 462 -12.15 29.26 18.82
CA TYR A 462 -11.37 28.04 18.66
C TYR A 462 -9.96 28.31 18.11
N GLU A 463 -9.84 29.11 17.03
CA GLU A 463 -8.56 29.45 16.42
C GLU A 463 -7.63 30.23 17.37
N GLN A 464 -8.20 31.07 18.23
CA GLN A 464 -7.46 31.77 19.29
C GLN A 464 -7.04 30.82 20.40
N ARG A 465 -7.97 29.97 20.89
CA ARG A 465 -7.69 29.06 22.01
C ARG A 465 -6.64 28.00 21.67
N ARG A 466 -6.64 27.46 20.45
CA ARG A 466 -5.78 26.33 20.07
C ARG A 466 -4.27 26.64 20.08
N VAL A 467 -3.89 27.92 20.07
CA VAL A 467 -2.48 28.36 20.10
C VAL A 467 -2.01 28.79 21.50
N LEU A 468 -2.92 28.77 22.48
CA LEU A 468 -2.62 29.13 23.87
C LEU A 468 -2.23 27.88 24.67
N GLU A 469 -1.39 28.07 25.69
CA GLU A 469 -1.06 27.02 26.66
C GLU A 469 -2.30 26.67 27.50
N PRO A 470 -2.66 25.38 27.62
CA PRO A 470 -3.79 24.97 28.44
C PRO A 470 -3.66 25.47 29.89
N GLY A 471 -4.71 26.10 30.39
CA GLY A 471 -4.81 26.55 31.78
C GLY A 471 -4.37 27.99 32.04
N CYS A 472 -3.84 28.73 31.05
CA CYS A 472 -3.58 30.16 31.21
C CYS A 472 -4.88 30.98 31.30
N ASP A 473 -4.82 32.19 31.85
CA ASP A 473 -6.02 33.03 32.08
C ASP A 473 -6.82 33.28 30.80
N GLU A 474 -6.13 33.57 29.68
CA GLU A 474 -6.79 33.81 28.40
C GLU A 474 -7.37 32.52 27.81
N TYR A 475 -6.70 31.38 27.97
CA TYR A 475 -7.24 30.07 27.57
C TYR A 475 -8.55 29.78 28.29
N ASN A 476 -8.59 29.98 29.61
CA ASN A 476 -9.77 29.72 30.43
C ASN A 476 -10.90 30.72 30.12
N ARG A 477 -10.57 32.00 29.87
CA ARG A 477 -11.53 33.01 29.45
C ARG A 477 -12.22 32.62 28.15
N ILE A 478 -11.45 32.25 27.13
CA ILE A 478 -11.97 31.83 25.83
C ILE A 478 -12.77 30.52 25.95
N LEU A 479 -12.29 29.56 26.74
CA LEU A 479 -13.01 28.31 27.02
C LEU A 479 -14.40 28.57 27.60
N GLN A 480 -14.53 29.48 28.58
CA GLN A 480 -15.83 29.84 29.16
C GLN A 480 -16.77 30.50 28.14
N LEU A 481 -16.24 31.34 27.26
CA LEU A 481 -17.03 31.93 26.17
C LEU A 481 -17.56 30.86 25.23
N GLN A 482 -16.72 29.90 24.82
CA GLN A 482 -17.18 28.81 23.96
C GLN A 482 -18.17 27.88 24.66
N LEU A 483 -17.95 27.52 25.93
CA LEU A 483 -18.88 26.67 26.68
C LEU A 483 -20.30 27.27 26.74
N LYS A 484 -20.39 28.60 26.83
CA LYS A 484 -21.67 29.31 26.81
C LYS A 484 -22.39 29.22 25.46
N LEU A 485 -21.66 29.09 24.35
CA LEU A 485 -22.28 28.89 23.03
C LEU A 485 -22.94 27.51 22.91
N TYR A 486 -22.44 26.51 23.63
CA TYR A 486 -22.92 25.13 23.60
C TYR A 486 -23.87 24.75 24.76
N SER A 487 -24.22 25.68 25.65
CA SER A 487 -24.95 25.36 26.90
C SER A 487 -26.47 25.27 26.80
N ASP A 488 -27.08 25.75 25.71
CA ASP A 488 -28.55 25.88 25.57
C ASP A 488 -29.03 25.15 24.30
N MET A 489 -28.95 23.81 24.33
CA MET A 489 -29.31 22.94 23.20
C MET A 489 -30.21 21.79 23.66
N GLU A 490 -31.08 21.32 22.77
CA GLU A 490 -31.84 20.08 23.00
C GLU A 490 -30.89 18.87 23.04
N TYR A 491 -30.89 18.14 24.16
CA TYR A 491 -30.10 16.90 24.28
C TYR A 491 -30.78 15.77 23.52
N PRO A 492 -30.05 14.99 22.71
CA PRO A 492 -30.64 13.87 22.00
C PRO A 492 -31.17 12.78 22.94
N GLU A 493 -32.27 12.13 22.55
CA GLU A 493 -32.85 11.03 23.32
C GLU A 493 -31.85 9.87 23.44
N ASN A 494 -31.76 9.28 24.63
CA ASN A 494 -30.89 8.14 24.95
C ASN A 494 -29.38 8.37 24.70
N ILE A 495 -28.91 9.63 24.62
CA ILE A 495 -27.52 9.93 24.27
C ILE A 495 -26.49 9.36 25.27
N ALA A 496 -26.89 9.14 26.53
CA ALA A 496 -26.06 8.51 27.55
C ALA A 496 -25.84 7.01 27.31
N ASP A 497 -26.74 6.35 26.57
CA ASP A 497 -26.69 4.90 26.26
C ASP A 497 -25.78 4.59 25.06
N LEU A 498 -25.23 5.62 24.42
CA LEU A 498 -24.25 5.44 23.35
C LEU A 498 -22.89 5.08 23.97
N GLU A 499 -22.58 3.78 23.94
CA GLU A 499 -21.34 3.22 24.50
C GLU A 499 -20.09 3.87 23.89
N LYS A 500 -19.10 4.17 24.74
CA LYS A 500 -17.78 4.62 24.30
C LYS A 500 -17.00 3.42 23.77
N ILE A 501 -16.48 3.53 22.55
CA ILE A 501 -15.63 2.53 21.87
C ILE A 501 -14.19 3.00 21.83
#